data_AF-A0AAE2R7Q9-F1
#
_entry.id   AF-A0AAE2R7Q9-F1
#
_cell.length_a   1.000
_cell.length_b   1.000
_cell.length_c   1.000
_cell.angle_alpha   90.00
_cell.angle_beta   90.00
_cell.angle_gamma   90.00
#
_symmetry.space_group_name_H-M   'P 1'
#
loop_
_entity.id
_entity.type
_entity.pdbx_description
1 polymer ?
#
loop_
_entity_poly.entity_id
_entity_poly.type
_entity_poly.pdbx_seq_one_letter_code
_entity_poly.pdbx_strand_id
1 'polypeptide(L)'
;MNANIRRFMIFVLALLLGGNPVFAQGFAGLGAKAGDGFALPQPGQPLAFPMDHGPHQNYRIEWWYVTANLTGPDGRDYGVQWTLFRSALKPGEAEGWNSPQIWMGHAALTTKDHHYATEKFARGGIGQAGVALGPFSAWIDDWSLTTRPQTVNTGDALSSLTMKAKGADFSYDLALQATGPLVAQGDHGYSVKSAEGQASYYYSQPFYEVNGILNLPDGPVPVTGKAWLDREWSSQPLSADQKGWDWFSLHFDDGAKLMGYHLRGKGDDYTVSTWITPQGVPEPMRPGALKLTVVKQTQVAGRTMPVEWQLELPEKAMSIRTTPVNAQSWMPLAFPYWEGPIRFSGSHAGTGYLEMTGY
;
A
#
# COMPACT_ATOMS: atom_id res chain seq x y z
N MET A 1 -13.25 -37.50 44.14
CA MET A 1 -12.63 -36.80 43.00
C MET A 1 -11.12 -36.85 43.20
N ASN A 2 -10.40 -37.61 42.36
CA ASN A 2 -8.98 -37.97 42.56
C ASN A 2 -8.10 -36.71 42.68
N ALA A 3 -7.16 -36.72 43.64
CA ALA A 3 -6.21 -35.62 43.86
C ALA A 3 -5.39 -35.27 42.60
N ASN A 4 -5.22 -36.22 41.68
CA ASN A 4 -4.57 -36.03 40.40
C ASN A 4 -5.40 -35.21 39.39
N ILE A 5 -6.73 -35.27 39.46
CA ILE A 5 -7.63 -34.50 38.57
C ILE A 5 -7.65 -33.02 39.00
N ARG A 6 -7.60 -32.75 40.32
CA ARG A 6 -7.47 -31.38 40.84
C ARG A 6 -6.13 -30.73 40.48
N ARG A 7 -5.03 -31.49 40.50
CA ARG A 7 -3.71 -30.99 40.06
C ARG A 7 -3.65 -30.74 38.55
N PHE A 8 -4.30 -31.58 37.74
CA PHE A 8 -4.38 -31.39 36.29
C PHE A 8 -5.24 -30.16 35.91
N MET A 9 -6.38 -29.93 36.58
CA MET A 9 -7.20 -28.73 36.34
C MET A 9 -6.50 -27.43 36.77
N ILE A 10 -5.72 -27.44 37.85
CA ILE A 10 -4.96 -26.24 38.29
C ILE A 10 -3.80 -25.94 37.31
N PHE A 11 -3.19 -26.96 36.71
CA PHE A 11 -2.14 -26.77 35.71
C PHE A 11 -2.68 -26.25 34.37
N VAL A 12 -3.86 -26.69 33.95
CA VAL A 12 -4.55 -26.19 32.73
C VAL A 12 -5.08 -24.77 32.92
N LEU A 13 -5.55 -24.40 34.13
CA LEU A 13 -5.98 -23.02 34.42
C LEU A 13 -4.80 -22.04 34.52
N ALA A 14 -3.63 -22.49 34.99
CA ALA A 14 -2.41 -21.68 35.04
C ALA A 14 -1.80 -21.42 33.64
N LEU A 15 -2.00 -22.34 32.68
CA LEU A 15 -1.62 -22.16 31.27
C LEU A 15 -2.55 -21.21 30.50
N LEU A 16 -3.78 -20.97 30.98
CA LEU A 16 -4.75 -20.05 30.38
C LEU A 16 -4.65 -18.60 30.91
N LEU A 17 -3.90 -18.39 32.00
CA LEU A 17 -3.69 -17.06 32.61
C LEU A 17 -2.31 -16.46 32.30
N GLY A 18 -1.47 -17.17 31.55
CA GLY A 18 -0.16 -16.72 31.05
C GLY A 18 -0.21 -16.16 29.62
N GLY A 19 -1.36 -15.68 29.16
CA GLY A 19 -1.48 -15.00 27.88
C GLY A 19 -0.72 -13.68 27.95
N ASN A 20 0.51 -13.65 27.42
CA ASN A 20 1.14 -12.39 27.06
C ASN A 20 0.14 -11.59 26.23
N PRO A 21 -0.05 -10.28 26.49
CA PRO A 21 -0.88 -9.46 25.62
C PRO A 21 -0.34 -9.61 24.20
N VAL A 22 -1.17 -10.13 23.31
CA VAL A 22 -0.90 -10.12 21.87
C VAL A 22 -0.99 -8.65 21.46
N PHE A 23 0.13 -7.95 21.57
CA PHE A 23 0.29 -6.67 20.92
C PHE A 23 0.14 -6.90 19.42
N ALA A 24 -0.66 -6.07 18.76
CA ALA A 24 -0.73 -6.05 17.30
C ALA A 24 0.71 -5.94 16.75
N GLN A 25 1.21 -7.02 16.16
CA GLN A 25 2.48 -6.99 15.45
C GLN A 25 2.26 -6.18 14.18
N GLY A 26 2.59 -4.89 14.25
CA GLY A 26 2.80 -4.09 13.05
C GLY A 26 3.99 -4.62 12.25
N PHE A 27 4.28 -3.96 11.13
CA PHE A 27 5.36 -4.30 10.19
C PHE A 27 6.77 -4.40 10.80
N ALA A 28 6.96 -3.95 12.03
CA ALA A 28 8.20 -4.05 12.80
C ALA A 28 8.76 -5.49 12.93
N GLY A 29 7.91 -6.53 12.84
CA GLY A 29 8.34 -7.93 12.89
C GLY A 29 8.89 -8.51 11.56
N LEU A 30 8.73 -7.81 10.44
CA LEU A 30 9.15 -8.30 9.12
C LEU A 30 10.63 -8.03 8.81
N GLY A 31 11.38 -7.45 9.75
CA GLY A 31 12.77 -7.03 9.56
C GLY A 31 13.84 -8.06 9.88
N ALA A 32 14.93 -8.02 9.10
CA ALA A 32 16.20 -8.64 9.46
C ALA A 32 17.02 -7.71 10.37
N LYS A 33 17.94 -8.28 11.15
CA LYS A 33 19.13 -7.53 11.58
C LYS A 33 20.07 -7.37 10.37
N ALA A 34 20.89 -6.32 10.35
CA ALA A 34 22.00 -6.24 9.40
C ALA A 34 22.88 -7.50 9.55
N GLY A 35 23.01 -8.31 8.50
CA GLY A 35 23.81 -9.54 8.51
C GLY A 35 23.23 -10.79 7.82
N ASP A 36 21.94 -10.79 7.46
CA ASP A 36 21.27 -12.00 6.92
C ASP A 36 21.44 -12.22 5.40
N GLY A 37 22.41 -11.54 4.77
CA GLY A 37 22.73 -11.69 3.34
C GLY A 37 21.82 -10.93 2.35
N PHE A 38 20.79 -10.23 2.84
CA PHE A 38 19.93 -9.39 1.99
C PHE A 38 20.67 -8.13 1.50
N ALA A 39 20.35 -7.72 0.27
CA ALA A 39 20.79 -6.44 -0.29
C ALA A 39 20.15 -5.26 0.47
N LEU A 40 20.88 -4.17 0.63
CA LEU A 40 20.39 -2.94 1.25
C LEU A 40 20.34 -1.83 0.20
N PRO A 41 19.29 -1.00 0.17
CA PRO A 41 19.25 0.17 -0.70
C PRO A 41 20.50 1.04 -0.51
N GLN A 42 21.10 1.46 -1.62
CA GLN A 42 22.28 2.33 -1.63
C GLN A 42 21.95 3.64 -2.36
N PRO A 43 22.38 4.80 -1.82
CA PRO A 43 22.23 6.07 -2.52
C PRO A 43 23.02 6.09 -3.83
N GLY A 44 22.55 6.86 -4.81
CA GLY A 44 23.23 7.04 -6.09
C GLY A 44 23.11 5.88 -7.09
N GLN A 45 22.34 4.83 -6.77
CA GLN A 45 21.97 3.83 -7.76
C GLN A 45 20.67 4.24 -8.46
N PRO A 46 20.70 4.51 -9.78
CA PRO A 46 19.52 4.89 -10.52
C PRO A 46 18.60 3.68 -10.74
N LEU A 47 17.30 3.96 -10.81
CA LEU A 47 16.32 2.99 -11.28
C LEU A 47 16.56 2.63 -12.75
N ALA A 48 16.41 1.35 -13.10
CA ALA A 48 16.66 0.80 -14.43
C ALA A 48 15.42 0.06 -14.96
N PHE A 49 14.75 0.64 -15.95
CA PHE A 49 13.58 0.05 -16.59
C PHE A 49 13.95 -0.69 -17.90
N PRO A 50 13.32 -1.83 -18.21
CA PRO A 50 12.14 -2.42 -17.54
C PRO A 50 12.46 -3.31 -16.33
N MET A 51 13.74 -3.54 -16.00
CA MET A 51 14.15 -4.51 -14.96
C MET A 51 13.50 -4.23 -13.60
N ASP A 52 13.41 -2.95 -13.20
CA ASP A 52 12.85 -2.54 -11.91
C ASP A 52 11.30 -2.59 -11.83
N HIS A 53 10.63 -3.03 -12.89
CA HIS A 53 9.24 -3.48 -12.78
C HIS A 53 9.14 -4.89 -12.20
N GLY A 54 10.21 -5.68 -12.30
CA GLY A 54 10.26 -7.06 -11.88
C GLY A 54 10.46 -7.21 -10.37
N PRO A 55 10.55 -8.46 -9.89
CA PRO A 55 10.83 -8.74 -8.49
C PRO A 55 12.31 -8.58 -8.16
N HIS A 56 12.60 -8.03 -6.99
CA HIS A 56 13.96 -7.80 -6.48
C HIS A 56 14.31 -8.84 -5.40
N GLN A 57 14.46 -10.10 -5.78
CA GLN A 57 14.57 -11.26 -4.86
C GLN A 57 15.74 -11.20 -3.86
N ASN A 58 16.75 -10.37 -4.11
CA ASN A 58 17.86 -10.13 -3.17
C ASN A 58 17.47 -9.19 -2.01
N TYR A 59 16.31 -8.54 -2.08
CA TYR A 59 15.75 -7.70 -1.03
C TYR A 59 14.69 -8.48 -0.24
N ARG A 60 14.52 -8.11 1.03
CA ARG A 60 13.64 -8.83 1.95
C ARG A 60 12.16 -8.52 1.74
N ILE A 61 11.82 -7.26 1.48
CA ILE A 61 10.44 -6.79 1.37
C ILE A 61 10.23 -6.02 0.07
N GLU A 62 9.06 -6.21 -0.54
CA GLU A 62 8.71 -5.58 -1.81
C GLU A 62 7.20 -5.54 -2.05
N TRP A 63 6.70 -4.46 -2.65
CA TRP A 63 5.26 -4.19 -2.74
C TRP A 63 4.86 -3.62 -4.10
N TRP A 64 3.82 -4.17 -4.70
CA TRP A 64 3.09 -3.57 -5.82
C TRP A 64 1.75 -3.10 -5.25
N TYR A 65 1.53 -1.80 -5.21
CA TYR A 65 0.39 -1.22 -4.53
C TYR A 65 -0.36 -0.26 -5.45
N VAL A 66 -1.60 -0.57 -5.77
CA VAL A 66 -2.45 0.27 -6.62
C VAL A 66 -3.64 0.77 -5.83
N THR A 67 -3.87 2.07 -5.85
CA THR A 67 -5.10 2.71 -5.37
C THR A 67 -5.83 3.36 -6.53
N ALA A 68 -7.15 3.40 -6.49
CA ALA A 68 -7.94 4.06 -7.53
C ALA A 68 -9.14 4.80 -6.96
N ASN A 69 -9.26 6.08 -7.32
CA ASN A 69 -10.43 6.92 -7.09
C ASN A 69 -11.35 6.85 -8.32
N LEU A 70 -12.56 6.35 -8.12
CA LEU A 70 -13.47 5.97 -9.20
C LEU A 70 -14.83 6.68 -9.03
N THR A 71 -15.53 6.88 -10.14
CA THR A 71 -16.87 7.46 -10.18
C THR A 71 -17.77 6.61 -11.09
N GLY A 72 -19.00 6.34 -10.63
CA GLY A 72 -20.05 5.70 -11.43
C GLY A 72 -20.85 6.71 -12.28
N PRO A 73 -21.70 6.25 -13.23
CA PRO A 73 -22.53 7.13 -14.06
C PRO A 73 -23.52 7.99 -13.28
N ASP A 74 -23.85 7.58 -12.06
CA ASP A 74 -24.73 8.30 -11.14
C ASP A 74 -23.99 9.36 -10.29
N GLY A 75 -22.68 9.54 -10.54
CA GLY A 75 -21.83 10.48 -9.82
C GLY A 75 -21.37 10.01 -8.45
N ARG A 76 -21.66 8.75 -8.05
CA ARG A 76 -21.18 8.21 -6.78
C ARG A 76 -19.70 7.89 -6.84
N ASP A 77 -19.01 8.12 -5.71
CA ASP A 77 -17.61 7.76 -5.54
C ASP A 77 -17.46 6.29 -5.13
N TYR A 78 -16.42 5.71 -5.69
CA TYR A 78 -15.92 4.40 -5.34
C TYR A 78 -14.42 4.49 -5.15
N GLY A 79 -13.88 3.57 -4.37
CA GLY A 79 -12.44 3.35 -4.28
C GLY A 79 -12.13 1.88 -4.44
N VAL A 80 -11.02 1.56 -5.07
CA VAL A 80 -10.43 0.22 -4.94
C VAL A 80 -8.97 0.32 -4.56
N GLN A 81 -8.49 -0.71 -3.88
CA GLN A 81 -7.07 -0.94 -3.69
C GLN A 81 -6.71 -2.37 -4.08
N TRP A 82 -5.51 -2.56 -4.59
CA TRP A 82 -4.90 -3.83 -4.91
C TRP A 82 -3.45 -3.82 -4.43
N THR A 83 -3.09 -4.77 -3.57
CA THR A 83 -1.73 -4.91 -3.07
C THR A 83 -1.22 -6.32 -3.28
N LEU A 84 0.00 -6.44 -3.79
CA LEU A 84 0.80 -7.66 -3.74
C LEU A 84 2.09 -7.35 -2.97
N PHE A 85 2.27 -8.04 -1.86
CA PHE A 85 3.42 -7.94 -0.97
C PHE A 85 4.25 -9.22 -1.02
N ARG A 86 5.56 -9.06 -1.15
CA ARG A 86 6.55 -10.13 -1.04
C ARG A 86 7.38 -9.92 0.21
N SER A 87 7.53 -10.98 0.99
CA SER A 87 8.54 -11.08 2.04
C SER A 87 9.40 -12.33 1.83
N ALA A 88 10.71 -12.20 2.00
CA ALA A 88 11.66 -13.28 1.81
C ALA A 88 12.27 -13.76 3.14
N LEU A 89 12.42 -15.08 3.29
CA LEU A 89 13.11 -15.69 4.43
C LEU A 89 14.64 -15.72 4.25
N LYS A 90 15.12 -15.70 3.01
CA LYS A 90 16.53 -15.60 2.61
C LYS A 90 16.61 -14.91 1.23
N PRO A 91 17.73 -14.27 0.88
CA PRO A 91 17.92 -13.66 -0.45
C PRO A 91 17.88 -14.71 -1.57
N GLY A 92 17.46 -14.26 -2.75
CA GLY A 92 17.43 -15.06 -3.97
C GLY A 92 16.19 -15.95 -4.11
N GLU A 93 16.23 -16.89 -5.04
CA GLU A 93 15.11 -17.78 -5.37
C GLU A 93 15.53 -19.24 -5.31
N ALA A 94 14.56 -20.13 -5.10
CA ALA A 94 14.75 -21.57 -5.20
C ALA A 94 13.52 -22.22 -5.84
N GLU A 95 13.72 -23.39 -6.47
CA GLU A 95 12.64 -24.08 -7.17
C GLU A 95 11.61 -24.68 -6.22
N GLY A 96 10.34 -24.66 -6.64
CA GLY A 96 9.23 -25.30 -5.94
C GLY A 96 9.05 -24.80 -4.52
N TRP A 97 8.71 -25.73 -3.61
CA TRP A 97 8.45 -25.45 -2.20
C TRP A 97 9.68 -24.96 -1.40
N ASN A 98 10.88 -25.06 -1.98
CA ASN A 98 12.10 -24.53 -1.36
C ASN A 98 12.28 -23.03 -1.57
N SER A 99 11.44 -22.41 -2.42
CA SER A 99 11.40 -20.96 -2.58
C SER A 99 11.28 -20.28 -1.21
N PRO A 100 12.18 -19.32 -0.92
CA PRO A 100 12.12 -18.54 0.31
C PRO A 100 11.12 -17.39 0.25
N GLN A 101 10.42 -17.24 -0.87
CA GLN A 101 9.50 -16.14 -1.11
C GLN A 101 8.12 -16.48 -0.55
N ILE A 102 7.57 -15.55 0.22
CA ILE A 102 6.22 -15.59 0.78
C ILE A 102 5.47 -14.40 0.20
N TRP A 103 4.27 -14.66 -0.29
CA TRP A 103 3.42 -13.65 -0.90
C TRP A 103 2.17 -13.45 -0.06
N MET A 104 1.78 -12.19 0.08
CA MET A 104 0.50 -11.77 0.63
C MET A 104 -0.14 -10.85 -0.39
N GLY A 105 -1.43 -11.02 -0.65
CA GLY A 105 -2.21 -10.05 -1.40
C GLY A 105 -3.39 -9.58 -0.58
N HIS A 106 -3.74 -8.31 -0.69
CA HIS A 106 -5.02 -7.81 -0.19
C HIS A 106 -5.67 -6.90 -1.23
N ALA A 107 -7.00 -6.94 -1.27
CA ALA A 107 -7.80 -6.12 -2.14
C ALA A 107 -8.99 -5.57 -1.37
N ALA A 108 -9.39 -4.34 -1.71
CA ALA A 108 -10.59 -3.72 -1.16
C ALA A 108 -11.41 -2.99 -2.22
N LEU A 109 -12.69 -2.82 -1.93
CA LEU A 109 -13.63 -1.99 -2.68
C LEU A 109 -14.44 -1.16 -1.68
N THR A 110 -14.39 0.16 -1.82
CA THR A 110 -15.11 1.12 -1.00
C THR A 110 -16.26 1.73 -1.79
N THR A 111 -17.46 1.70 -1.22
CA THR A 111 -18.57 2.59 -1.55
C THR A 111 -18.78 3.56 -0.39
N LYS A 112 -19.70 4.52 -0.53
CA LYS A 112 -20.11 5.40 0.56
C LYS A 112 -20.52 4.64 1.84
N ASP A 113 -21.21 3.52 1.66
CA ASP A 113 -21.88 2.81 2.75
C ASP A 113 -21.15 1.52 3.18
N HIS A 114 -20.34 0.94 2.29
CA HIS A 114 -19.66 -0.33 2.53
C HIS A 114 -18.17 -0.25 2.19
N HIS A 115 -17.36 -0.96 2.95
CA HIS A 115 -15.96 -1.22 2.64
C HIS A 115 -15.74 -2.73 2.68
N TYR A 116 -15.51 -3.31 1.52
CA TYR A 116 -15.24 -4.74 1.36
C TYR A 116 -13.73 -4.96 1.32
N ALA A 117 -13.24 -5.98 1.99
CA ALA A 117 -11.82 -6.32 2.02
C ALA A 117 -11.63 -7.85 2.00
N THR A 118 -10.54 -8.31 1.41
CA THR A 118 -10.13 -9.71 1.40
C THR A 118 -8.62 -9.82 1.31
N GLU A 119 -8.06 -10.93 1.78
CA GLU A 119 -6.63 -11.24 1.70
C GLU A 119 -6.38 -12.65 1.19
N LYS A 120 -5.15 -12.87 0.70
CA LYS A 120 -4.64 -14.16 0.27
C LYS A 120 -3.18 -14.30 0.68
N PHE A 121 -2.75 -15.54 0.90
CA PHE A 121 -1.37 -15.90 1.15
C PHE A 121 -0.95 -17.03 0.22
N ALA A 122 0.27 -16.95 -0.30
CA ALA A 122 0.81 -17.95 -1.21
C ALA A 122 2.31 -18.17 -0.98
N ARG A 123 2.77 -19.38 -1.29
CA ARG A 123 4.20 -19.69 -1.38
C ARG A 123 4.72 -19.34 -2.77
N GLY A 124 5.95 -18.82 -2.82
CA GLY A 124 6.69 -18.70 -4.08
C GLY A 124 7.11 -20.06 -4.64
N GLY A 125 7.66 -20.04 -5.86
CA GLY A 125 8.30 -21.20 -6.51
C GLY A 125 7.37 -22.28 -7.07
N ILE A 126 6.08 -22.27 -6.72
CA ILE A 126 5.07 -23.26 -7.17
C ILE A 126 4.07 -22.70 -8.18
N GLY A 127 4.25 -21.44 -8.62
CA GLY A 127 3.39 -20.78 -9.60
C GLY A 127 2.11 -20.13 -9.05
N GLN A 128 1.81 -20.28 -7.76
CA GLN A 128 0.60 -19.74 -7.14
C GLN A 128 0.60 -18.19 -7.06
N ALA A 129 1.77 -17.61 -6.83
CA ALA A 129 1.99 -16.16 -6.84
C ALA A 129 3.37 -15.84 -7.42
N GLY A 130 3.52 -14.65 -7.96
CA GLY A 130 4.78 -14.20 -8.53
C GLY A 130 4.67 -12.92 -9.32
N VAL A 131 5.82 -12.51 -9.88
CA VAL A 131 5.92 -11.40 -10.81
C VAL A 131 6.82 -11.80 -11.98
N ALA A 132 6.37 -11.52 -13.21
CA ALA A 132 7.09 -11.74 -14.46
C ALA A 132 7.18 -10.43 -15.25
N LEU A 133 8.22 -10.28 -16.07
CA LEU A 133 8.52 -9.04 -16.83
C LEU A 133 8.17 -9.10 -18.32
N GLY A 134 7.82 -10.26 -18.88
CA GLY A 134 7.62 -10.41 -20.33
C GLY A 134 6.49 -11.39 -20.68
N PRO A 135 5.24 -10.90 -20.90
CA PRO A 135 4.73 -9.55 -20.54
C PRO A 135 4.71 -9.34 -19.02
N PHE A 136 4.55 -8.08 -18.56
CA PHE A 136 4.45 -7.84 -17.12
C PHE A 136 3.20 -8.51 -16.55
N SER A 137 3.37 -9.23 -15.45
CA SER A 137 2.30 -9.87 -14.70
C SER A 137 2.72 -9.96 -13.24
N ALA A 138 1.90 -9.43 -12.35
CA ALA A 138 1.97 -9.69 -10.91
C ALA A 138 0.67 -10.39 -10.49
N TRP A 139 0.76 -11.52 -9.79
CA TRP A 139 -0.43 -12.33 -9.49
C TRP A 139 -0.37 -13.05 -8.14
N ILE A 140 -1.56 -13.39 -7.64
CA ILE A 140 -1.79 -14.33 -6.56
C ILE A 140 -3.13 -15.04 -6.77
N ASP A 141 -3.06 -16.35 -7.02
CA ASP A 141 -4.18 -17.15 -7.52
C ASP A 141 -4.85 -16.48 -8.75
N ASP A 142 -6.15 -16.17 -8.67
CA ASP A 142 -6.94 -15.50 -9.72
C ASP A 142 -6.88 -13.96 -9.68
N TRP A 143 -6.12 -13.34 -8.77
CA TRP A 143 -5.92 -11.89 -8.74
C TRP A 143 -4.68 -11.51 -9.54
N SER A 144 -4.76 -10.40 -10.28
CA SER A 144 -3.69 -10.04 -11.21
C SER A 144 -3.60 -8.56 -11.52
N LEU A 145 -2.38 -8.08 -11.72
CA LEU A 145 -2.04 -6.83 -12.41
C LEU A 145 -1.16 -7.19 -13.62
N THR A 146 -1.69 -7.06 -14.83
CA THR A 146 -1.05 -7.59 -16.05
C THR A 146 -1.04 -6.60 -17.20
N THR A 147 0.03 -6.56 -17.99
CA THR A 147 0.07 -5.79 -19.24
C THR A 147 -1.09 -6.20 -20.16
N ARG A 148 -1.77 -5.20 -20.74
CA ARG A 148 -2.84 -5.47 -21.71
C ARG A 148 -2.27 -6.04 -23.01
N PRO A 149 -2.93 -7.02 -23.67
CA PRO A 149 -2.41 -7.66 -24.88
C PRO A 149 -2.05 -6.70 -26.02
N GLN A 150 -2.76 -5.57 -26.13
CA GLN A 150 -2.56 -4.60 -27.21
C GLN A 150 -1.26 -3.78 -27.09
N THR A 151 -0.59 -3.79 -25.92
CA THR A 151 0.56 -2.90 -25.65
C THR A 151 1.88 -3.64 -25.42
N VAL A 152 1.92 -4.96 -25.63
CA VAL A 152 3.08 -5.81 -25.34
C VAL A 152 4.35 -5.38 -26.10
N ASN A 153 4.24 -4.53 -27.14
CA ASN A 153 5.38 -4.08 -27.96
C ASN A 153 5.49 -2.55 -28.18
N THR A 154 4.69 -1.72 -27.50
CA THR A 154 4.54 -0.30 -27.89
C THR A 154 4.74 0.72 -26.77
N GLY A 155 5.10 0.30 -25.55
CA GLY A 155 5.28 1.20 -24.41
C GLY A 155 5.95 0.55 -23.22
N ASP A 156 6.10 1.33 -22.15
CA ASP A 156 6.54 0.86 -20.83
C ASP A 156 5.67 -0.31 -20.34
N ALA A 157 6.25 -1.29 -19.63
CA ALA A 157 5.55 -2.53 -19.26
C ALA A 157 4.33 -2.29 -18.35
N LEU A 158 4.34 -1.16 -17.62
CA LEU A 158 3.26 -0.73 -16.74
C LEU A 158 2.37 0.35 -17.38
N SER A 159 2.65 0.80 -18.60
CA SER A 159 1.85 1.85 -19.26
C SER A 159 0.39 1.48 -19.52
N SER A 160 0.07 0.19 -19.60
CA SER A 160 -1.27 -0.29 -19.90
C SER A 160 -1.54 -1.61 -19.21
N LEU A 161 -2.38 -1.58 -18.18
CA LEU A 161 -2.59 -2.71 -17.29
C LEU A 161 -4.08 -3.10 -17.23
N THR A 162 -4.32 -4.37 -16.96
CA THR A 162 -5.59 -4.89 -16.45
C THR A 162 -5.37 -5.30 -15.00
N MET A 163 -6.20 -4.80 -14.10
CA MET A 163 -6.18 -5.08 -12.67
C MET A 163 -7.45 -5.82 -12.27
N LYS A 164 -7.29 -6.99 -11.64
CA LYS A 164 -8.38 -7.86 -11.19
C LYS A 164 -8.18 -8.32 -9.76
N ALA A 165 -9.24 -8.25 -8.98
CA ALA A 165 -9.37 -8.99 -7.73
C ALA A 165 -10.83 -9.33 -7.44
N LYS A 166 -11.01 -10.31 -6.55
CA LYS A 166 -12.30 -10.85 -6.16
C LYS A 166 -12.29 -11.26 -4.69
N GLY A 167 -13.24 -10.75 -3.92
CA GLY A 167 -13.62 -11.22 -2.60
C GLY A 167 -14.94 -12.01 -2.62
N ALA A 168 -15.52 -12.24 -1.45
CA ALA A 168 -16.79 -12.94 -1.31
C ALA A 168 -17.95 -12.18 -1.98
N ASP A 169 -18.06 -10.88 -1.68
CA ASP A 169 -19.20 -10.05 -2.07
C ASP A 169 -18.84 -8.96 -3.09
N PHE A 170 -17.61 -8.99 -3.62
CA PHE A 170 -17.17 -7.99 -4.58
C PHE A 170 -16.13 -8.54 -5.57
N SER A 171 -16.03 -7.91 -6.73
CA SER A 171 -14.86 -8.01 -7.59
C SER A 171 -14.71 -6.76 -8.44
N TYR A 172 -13.54 -6.59 -9.05
CA TYR A 172 -13.32 -5.54 -10.04
C TYR A 172 -12.46 -6.05 -11.20
N ASP A 173 -12.72 -5.54 -12.39
CA ASP A 173 -11.93 -5.73 -13.60
C ASP A 173 -11.73 -4.36 -14.24
N LEU A 174 -10.53 -3.82 -14.07
CA LEU A 174 -10.21 -2.42 -14.40
C LEU A 174 -9.07 -2.36 -15.40
N ALA A 175 -9.26 -1.56 -16.45
CA ALA A 175 -8.21 -1.16 -17.37
C ALA A 175 -7.58 0.15 -16.87
N LEU A 176 -6.27 0.14 -16.71
CA LEU A 176 -5.46 1.29 -16.31
C LEU A 176 -4.59 1.71 -17.49
N GLN A 177 -4.64 2.99 -17.86
CA GLN A 177 -3.83 3.55 -18.93
C GLN A 177 -3.00 4.71 -18.40
N ALA A 178 -1.67 4.57 -18.43
CA ALA A 178 -0.77 5.64 -18.03
C ALA A 178 -0.84 6.78 -19.04
N THR A 179 -0.91 8.01 -18.53
CA THR A 179 -0.94 9.26 -19.30
C THR A 179 0.23 10.19 -18.95
N GLY A 180 1.10 9.77 -18.03
CA GLY A 180 2.29 10.49 -17.60
C GLY A 180 3.47 9.56 -17.32
N PRO A 181 4.64 10.14 -16.95
CA PRO A 181 5.86 9.38 -16.73
C PRO A 181 5.83 8.61 -15.40
N LEU A 182 6.73 7.64 -15.27
CA LEU A 182 7.11 7.09 -13.98
C LEU A 182 7.81 8.18 -13.16
N VAL A 183 7.58 8.18 -11.85
CA VAL A 183 8.11 9.19 -10.93
C VAL A 183 8.99 8.53 -9.90
N ALA A 184 10.28 8.84 -9.94
CA ALA A 184 11.23 8.40 -8.93
C ALA A 184 11.01 9.20 -7.62
N GLN A 185 10.82 8.50 -6.50
CA GLN A 185 10.62 9.11 -5.19
C GLN A 185 11.96 9.38 -4.50
N GLY A 186 11.99 10.33 -3.57
CA GLY A 186 13.21 10.68 -2.84
C GLY A 186 14.33 11.16 -3.77
N ASP A 187 15.57 10.79 -3.47
CA ASP A 187 16.72 11.10 -4.30
C ASP A 187 16.85 10.09 -5.45
N HIS A 188 16.23 10.40 -6.59
CA HIS A 188 16.28 9.58 -7.82
C HIS A 188 15.87 8.12 -7.63
N GLY A 189 14.91 7.85 -6.74
CA GLY A 189 14.42 6.52 -6.41
C GLY A 189 14.93 6.01 -5.07
N TYR A 190 15.94 6.63 -4.46
CA TYR A 190 16.38 6.32 -3.11
C TYR A 190 15.59 7.14 -2.09
N SER A 191 14.67 6.51 -1.36
CA SER A 191 13.77 7.16 -0.41
C SER A 191 14.16 6.81 1.03
N VAL A 192 14.56 7.82 1.81
CA VAL A 192 14.85 7.68 3.24
C VAL A 192 13.55 7.73 4.03
N LYS A 193 13.36 6.74 4.89
CA LYS A 193 12.12 6.51 5.64
C LYS A 193 12.21 6.96 7.08
N SER A 194 13.39 7.00 7.69
CA SER A 194 13.50 7.37 9.10
C SER A 194 14.73 8.24 9.37
N ALA A 195 14.75 8.88 10.54
CA ALA A 195 15.89 9.68 10.99
C ALA A 195 17.18 8.83 11.14
N GLU A 196 17.02 7.54 11.40
CA GLU A 196 18.10 6.55 11.52
C GLU A 196 18.64 6.07 10.16
N GLY A 197 18.11 6.60 9.05
CA GLY A 197 18.63 6.36 7.70
C GLY A 197 18.14 5.06 7.05
N GLN A 198 17.09 4.43 7.58
CA GLN A 198 16.44 3.32 6.89
C GLN A 198 15.89 3.80 5.55
N ALA A 199 16.10 3.06 4.47
CA ALA A 199 15.72 3.50 3.14
C ALA A 199 15.05 2.41 2.31
N SER A 200 14.46 2.80 1.19
CA SER A 200 13.88 1.93 0.17
C SER A 200 14.18 2.47 -1.21
N TYR A 201 14.23 1.58 -2.20
CA TYR A 201 14.05 2.01 -3.58
C TYR A 201 12.57 2.17 -3.86
N TYR A 202 12.18 3.28 -4.45
CA TYR A 202 10.78 3.68 -4.56
C TYR A 202 10.52 4.52 -5.82
N TYR A 203 9.58 4.07 -6.66
CA TYR A 203 8.94 4.91 -7.67
C TYR A 203 7.43 4.73 -7.69
N SER A 204 6.76 5.65 -8.38
CA SER A 204 5.31 5.63 -8.59
C SER A 204 4.96 5.74 -10.07
N GLN A 205 3.76 5.29 -10.44
CA GLN A 205 3.05 5.67 -11.67
C GLN A 205 1.73 6.35 -11.25
N PRO A 206 1.72 7.68 -11.07
CA PRO A 206 0.59 8.39 -10.46
C PRO A 206 -0.44 8.92 -11.47
N PHE A 207 -0.21 8.69 -12.77
CA PHE A 207 -1.03 9.22 -13.87
C PHE A 207 -1.75 8.11 -14.62
N TYR A 208 -2.55 7.30 -13.93
CA TYR A 208 -3.46 6.36 -14.62
C TYR A 208 -4.84 6.96 -14.81
N GLU A 209 -5.37 6.83 -16.03
CA GLU A 209 -6.79 6.88 -16.31
C GLU A 209 -7.37 5.45 -16.23
N VAL A 210 -8.52 5.32 -15.57
CA VAL A 210 -9.15 4.04 -15.27
C VAL A 210 -10.51 3.95 -15.92
N ASN A 211 -10.83 2.79 -16.48
CA ASN A 211 -12.20 2.40 -16.81
C ASN A 211 -12.41 0.91 -16.55
N GLY A 212 -13.63 0.50 -16.24
CA GLY A 212 -13.95 -0.91 -16.06
C GLY A 212 -15.25 -1.13 -15.33
N ILE A 213 -15.35 -2.28 -14.66
CA ILE A 213 -16.58 -2.70 -13.97
C ILE A 213 -16.23 -3.12 -12.55
N LEU A 214 -17.04 -2.62 -11.61
CA LEU A 214 -17.16 -3.14 -10.25
C LEU A 214 -18.33 -4.10 -10.20
N ASN A 215 -18.19 -5.26 -9.58
CA ASN A 215 -19.31 -6.14 -9.28
C ASN A 215 -19.59 -6.08 -7.79
N LEU A 216 -20.80 -5.63 -7.44
CA LEU A 216 -21.30 -5.49 -6.08
C LEU A 216 -22.56 -6.36 -5.88
N PRO A 217 -23.03 -6.58 -4.64
CA PRO A 217 -24.24 -7.35 -4.39
C PRO A 217 -25.48 -6.79 -5.10
N ASP A 218 -25.56 -5.46 -5.24
CA ASP A 218 -26.66 -4.76 -5.92
C ASP A 218 -26.56 -4.81 -7.46
N GLY A 219 -25.46 -5.33 -8.00
CA GLY A 219 -25.23 -5.47 -9.44
C GLY A 219 -23.91 -4.85 -9.92
N PRO A 220 -23.61 -5.00 -11.23
CA PRO A 220 -22.42 -4.42 -11.84
C PRO A 220 -22.54 -2.90 -11.99
N VAL A 221 -21.45 -2.18 -11.71
CA VAL A 221 -21.34 -0.73 -11.84
C VAL A 221 -20.17 -0.42 -12.78
N PRO A 222 -20.42 0.13 -13.98
CA PRO A 222 -19.33 0.65 -14.81
C PRO A 222 -18.72 1.87 -14.12
N VAL A 223 -17.42 2.05 -14.21
CA VAL A 223 -16.71 3.12 -13.53
C VAL A 223 -15.61 3.71 -14.40
N THR A 224 -15.30 4.97 -14.14
CA THR A 224 -14.12 5.67 -14.65
C THR A 224 -13.41 6.40 -13.52
N GLY A 225 -12.13 6.71 -13.67
CA GLY A 225 -11.44 7.52 -12.66
C GLY A 225 -9.94 7.55 -12.80
N LYS A 226 -9.23 7.76 -11.70
CA LYS A 226 -7.78 7.87 -11.63
C LYS A 226 -7.20 6.77 -10.75
N ALA A 227 -5.99 6.32 -11.07
CA ALA A 227 -5.25 5.40 -10.21
C ALA A 227 -3.80 5.84 -10.01
N TRP A 228 -3.22 5.27 -8.97
CA TRP A 228 -1.85 5.45 -8.55
C TRP A 228 -1.24 4.08 -8.29
N LEU A 229 -0.08 3.79 -8.87
CA LEU A 229 0.74 2.65 -8.49
C LEU A 229 1.97 3.13 -7.71
N ASP A 230 2.28 2.45 -6.62
CA ASP A 230 3.57 2.48 -5.96
C ASP A 230 4.32 1.16 -6.10
N ARG A 231 5.64 1.31 -6.22
CA ARG A 231 6.61 0.23 -6.32
C ARG A 231 7.75 0.51 -5.38
N GLU A 232 7.89 -0.37 -4.40
CA GLU A 232 8.86 -0.18 -3.34
C GLU A 232 9.52 -1.48 -2.92
N TRP A 233 10.84 -1.46 -2.69
CA TRP A 233 11.58 -2.59 -2.13
C TRP A 233 12.71 -2.16 -1.19
N SER A 234 12.94 -2.97 -0.15
CA SER A 234 14.04 -2.77 0.81
C SER A 234 14.32 -4.05 1.61
N SER A 235 15.29 -3.97 2.53
CA SER A 235 15.55 -5.06 3.48
C SER A 235 15.62 -4.62 4.94
N GLN A 236 15.33 -3.34 5.19
CA GLN A 236 15.27 -2.79 6.53
C GLN A 236 13.80 -2.69 6.93
N PRO A 237 13.40 -3.26 8.09
CA PRO A 237 12.07 -2.97 8.62
C PRO A 237 11.94 -1.49 8.93
N LEU A 238 10.71 -1.07 9.18
CA LEU A 238 10.45 0.09 10.02
C LEU A 238 11.20 -0.04 11.36
N SER A 239 11.67 1.08 11.90
CA SER A 239 12.45 1.10 13.14
C SER A 239 11.64 0.48 14.29
N ALA A 240 12.32 -0.10 15.28
CA ALA A 240 11.66 -0.83 16.37
C ALA A 240 10.74 0.05 17.25
N ASP A 241 10.87 1.36 17.15
CA ASP A 241 10.05 2.36 17.83
C ASP A 241 8.90 2.92 16.99
N GLN A 242 8.82 2.56 15.70
CA GLN A 242 7.71 2.92 14.82
C GLN A 242 6.48 2.06 15.10
N LYS A 243 5.35 2.73 15.35
CA LYS A 243 4.05 2.10 15.65
C LYS A 243 3.27 1.78 14.38
N GLY A 244 3.46 2.56 13.33
CA GLY A 244 2.77 2.46 12.03
C GLY A 244 2.98 3.73 11.21
N TRP A 245 2.24 3.84 10.10
CA TRP A 245 2.31 4.99 9.22
C TRP A 245 0.93 5.51 8.83
N ASP A 246 0.91 6.75 8.34
CA ASP A 246 -0.20 7.39 7.63
C ASP A 246 0.32 7.80 6.25
N TRP A 247 -0.17 7.18 5.19
CA TRP A 247 0.29 7.39 3.82
C TRP A 247 -0.83 7.99 2.96
N PHE A 248 -0.46 8.91 2.08
CA PHE A 248 -1.35 9.66 1.21
C PHE A 248 -0.82 9.63 -0.24
N SER A 249 -1.71 9.32 -1.18
CA SER A 249 -1.56 9.68 -2.60
C SER A 249 -2.66 10.64 -2.98
N LEU A 250 -2.30 11.80 -3.53
CA LEU A 250 -3.25 12.86 -3.86
C LEU A 250 -3.19 13.19 -5.35
N HIS A 251 -4.37 13.27 -5.95
CA HIS A 251 -4.63 13.79 -7.29
C HIS A 251 -5.28 15.17 -7.19
N PHE A 252 -4.52 16.22 -7.51
CA PHE A 252 -5.02 17.60 -7.54
C PHE A 252 -5.77 17.86 -8.85
N ASP A 253 -6.78 18.73 -8.79
CA ASP A 253 -7.59 19.10 -9.96
C ASP A 253 -6.81 19.85 -11.04
N ASP A 254 -5.75 20.55 -10.67
CA ASP A 254 -4.83 21.25 -11.59
C ASP A 254 -3.84 20.31 -12.30
N GLY A 255 -3.90 19.01 -12.00
CA GLY A 255 -3.04 17.99 -12.58
C GLY A 255 -1.81 17.64 -11.74
N ALA A 256 -1.47 18.42 -10.71
CA ALA A 256 -0.39 18.06 -9.79
C ALA A 256 -0.72 16.76 -9.02
N LYS A 257 0.30 16.18 -8.40
CA LYS A 257 0.20 15.00 -7.54
C LYS A 257 1.04 15.19 -6.28
N LEU A 258 0.68 14.49 -5.20
CA LEU A 258 1.50 14.41 -3.99
C LEU A 258 1.51 12.98 -3.50
N MET A 259 2.70 12.43 -3.27
CA MET A 259 2.89 11.30 -2.37
C MET A 259 3.39 11.87 -1.05
N GLY A 260 2.81 11.46 0.07
CA GLY A 260 3.30 11.86 1.39
C GLY A 260 2.99 10.81 2.44
N TYR A 261 3.89 10.65 3.41
CA TYR A 261 3.62 9.82 4.56
C TYR A 261 4.18 10.40 5.84
N HIS A 262 3.60 9.94 6.93
CA HIS A 262 4.02 10.18 8.30
C HIS A 262 4.31 8.84 8.96
N LEU A 263 5.53 8.65 9.44
CA LEU A 263 5.87 7.53 10.31
C LEU A 263 5.75 7.94 11.78
N ARG A 264 4.91 7.22 12.53
CA ARG A 264 4.64 7.50 13.93
C ARG A 264 5.60 6.71 14.83
N GLY A 265 6.40 7.41 15.62
CA GLY A 265 7.43 6.82 16.50
C GLY A 265 7.25 7.14 17.99
N LYS A 266 8.24 6.78 18.81
CA LYS A 266 8.35 7.28 20.20
C LYS A 266 9.04 8.65 20.28
N GLY A 267 9.77 9.04 19.23
CA GLY A 267 10.43 10.35 19.08
C GLY A 267 9.62 11.31 18.22
N ASP A 268 10.31 12.21 17.52
CA ASP A 268 9.67 13.15 16.59
C ASP A 268 9.07 12.41 15.39
N ASP A 269 7.86 12.82 15.03
CA ASP A 269 7.15 12.36 13.85
C ASP A 269 7.97 12.65 12.58
N TYR A 270 8.21 11.61 11.76
CA TYR A 270 8.98 11.74 10.53
C TYR A 270 8.05 11.81 9.33
N THR A 271 8.00 12.96 8.66
CA THR A 271 7.18 13.15 7.45
C THR A 271 8.05 13.28 6.21
N VAL A 272 7.63 12.62 5.14
CA VAL A 272 8.25 12.68 3.82
C VAL A 272 7.17 12.98 2.82
N SER A 273 7.51 13.75 1.80
CA SER A 273 6.60 13.99 0.68
C SER A 273 7.35 14.33 -0.59
N THR A 274 6.75 14.01 -1.72
CA THR A 274 7.19 14.42 -3.05
C THR A 274 6.04 15.14 -3.72
N TRP A 275 6.21 16.42 -3.99
CA TRP A 275 5.32 17.14 -4.89
C TRP A 275 5.66 16.72 -6.32
N ILE A 276 4.65 16.52 -7.16
CA ILE A 276 4.86 16.10 -8.54
C ILE A 276 4.07 17.07 -9.41
N THR A 277 4.77 17.73 -10.32
CA THR A 277 4.15 18.71 -11.22
C THR A 277 3.13 18.04 -12.14
N PRO A 278 2.22 18.80 -12.79
CA PRO A 278 1.30 18.23 -13.79
C PRO A 278 2.00 17.52 -14.95
N GLN A 279 3.28 17.83 -15.20
CA GLN A 279 4.12 17.19 -16.22
C GLN A 279 4.82 15.92 -15.71
N GLY A 280 4.65 15.56 -14.44
CA GLY A 280 5.26 14.39 -13.83
C GLY A 280 6.70 14.59 -13.37
N VAL A 281 7.13 15.84 -13.15
CA VAL A 281 8.46 16.13 -12.60
C VAL A 281 8.40 15.99 -11.08
N PRO A 282 9.20 15.10 -10.45
CA PRO A 282 9.27 14.99 -9.00
C PRO A 282 10.02 16.17 -8.39
N GLU A 283 9.47 16.67 -7.28
CA GLU A 283 10.06 17.68 -6.41
C GLU A 283 10.01 17.13 -4.96
N PRO A 284 10.99 16.30 -4.58
CA PRO A 284 11.09 15.77 -3.22
C PRO A 284 11.23 16.91 -2.21
N MET A 285 10.41 16.86 -1.17
CA MET A 285 10.43 17.87 -0.12
C MET A 285 11.39 17.44 0.99
N ARG A 286 12.00 18.42 1.67
CA ARG A 286 12.82 18.12 2.86
C ARG A 286 11.98 17.36 3.91
N PRO A 287 12.59 16.43 4.68
CA PRO A 287 11.89 15.79 5.80
C PRO A 287 11.27 16.82 6.75
N GLY A 288 10.05 16.54 7.21
CA GLY A 288 9.30 17.46 8.09
C GLY A 288 8.62 18.64 7.38
N ALA A 289 8.73 18.78 6.05
CA ALA A 289 8.06 19.87 5.31
C ALA A 289 6.54 19.70 5.25
N LEU A 290 6.07 18.46 5.08
CA LEU A 290 4.65 18.13 5.12
C LEU A 290 4.20 18.07 6.58
N LYS A 291 3.25 18.93 6.96
CA LYS A 291 2.65 18.93 8.28
C LYS A 291 1.29 18.25 8.22
N LEU A 292 1.03 17.35 9.17
CA LEU A 292 -0.23 16.65 9.31
C LEU A 292 -0.81 16.97 10.68
N THR A 293 -2.08 17.38 10.72
CA THR A 293 -2.82 17.60 11.96
C THR A 293 -4.14 16.87 11.90
N VAL A 294 -4.44 16.06 12.92
CA VAL A 294 -5.73 15.39 13.02
C VAL A 294 -6.83 16.43 13.22
N VAL A 295 -7.84 16.42 12.34
CA VAL A 295 -8.99 17.32 12.43
C VAL A 295 -10.17 16.62 13.10
N LYS A 296 -10.36 15.33 12.79
CA LYS A 296 -11.46 14.55 13.35
C LYS A 296 -11.07 13.09 13.54
N GLN A 297 -11.49 12.57 14.68
CA GLN A 297 -11.45 11.15 14.98
C GLN A 297 -12.87 10.56 14.95
N THR A 298 -12.98 9.29 14.61
CA THR A 298 -14.24 8.54 14.67
C THR A 298 -14.00 7.15 15.25
N GLN A 299 -15.05 6.53 15.76
CA GLN A 299 -15.00 5.11 16.10
C GLN A 299 -15.13 4.26 14.83
N VAL A 300 -14.19 3.35 14.62
CA VAL A 300 -14.17 2.38 13.53
C VAL A 300 -13.75 1.03 14.09
N ALA A 301 -14.59 0.00 13.93
CA ALA A 301 -14.29 -1.35 14.42
C ALA A 301 -13.78 -1.39 15.90
N GLY A 302 -14.33 -0.53 16.77
CA GLY A 302 -13.95 -0.43 18.18
C GLY A 302 -12.68 0.37 18.48
N ARG A 303 -12.13 1.10 17.50
CA ARG A 303 -10.91 1.91 17.61
C ARG A 303 -11.20 3.38 17.31
N THR A 304 -10.49 4.28 17.98
CA THR A 304 -10.52 5.71 17.67
C THR A 304 -9.55 6.00 16.52
N MET A 305 -10.07 6.19 15.32
CA MET A 305 -9.27 6.42 14.10
C MET A 305 -9.29 7.90 13.68
N PRO A 306 -8.13 8.51 13.36
CA PRO A 306 -8.07 9.85 12.77
C PRO A 306 -8.41 9.78 11.28
N VAL A 307 -9.67 10.02 10.93
CA VAL A 307 -10.14 9.82 9.56
C VAL A 307 -10.19 11.11 8.74
N GLU A 308 -10.07 12.28 9.37
CA GLU A 308 -9.94 13.57 8.67
C GLU A 308 -8.69 14.30 9.15
N TRP A 309 -7.89 14.80 8.20
CA TRP A 309 -6.60 15.44 8.43
C TRP A 309 -6.51 16.79 7.75
N GLN A 310 -5.82 17.73 8.39
CA GLN A 310 -5.31 18.95 7.79
C GLN A 310 -3.87 18.64 7.32
N LEU A 311 -3.61 18.82 6.02
CA LEU A 311 -2.28 18.71 5.45
C LEU A 311 -1.79 20.08 5.00
N GLU A 312 -0.56 20.42 5.36
CA GLU A 312 0.06 21.68 4.98
C GLU A 312 1.46 21.47 4.40
N LEU A 313 1.71 22.09 3.26
CA LEU A 313 3.02 22.17 2.61
C LEU A 313 3.24 23.62 2.16
N PRO A 314 3.78 24.49 3.04
CA PRO A 314 3.88 25.93 2.78
C PRO A 314 4.68 26.28 1.52
N GLU A 315 5.72 25.50 1.21
CA GLU A 315 6.57 25.66 0.01
C GLU A 315 5.79 25.49 -1.31
N LYS A 316 4.58 24.91 -1.25
CA LYS A 316 3.65 24.75 -2.38
C LYS A 316 2.33 25.52 -2.17
N ALA A 317 2.26 26.40 -1.19
CA ALA A 317 1.02 27.08 -0.78
C ALA A 317 -0.16 26.12 -0.52
N MET A 318 0.15 24.88 -0.14
CA MET A 318 -0.85 23.84 0.09
C MET A 318 -1.30 23.88 1.55
N SER A 319 -2.61 24.00 1.76
CA SER A 319 -3.29 23.84 3.04
C SER A 319 -4.67 23.26 2.72
N ILE A 320 -4.82 21.96 2.93
CA ILE A 320 -6.01 21.19 2.53
C ILE A 320 -6.54 20.36 3.70
N ARG A 321 -7.85 20.16 3.74
CA ARG A 321 -8.52 19.24 4.65
C ARG A 321 -9.02 18.04 3.87
N THR A 322 -8.69 16.84 4.36
CA THR A 322 -9.14 15.56 3.80
C THR A 322 -10.44 15.10 4.45
N THR A 323 -11.26 14.38 3.69
CA THR A 323 -12.49 13.76 4.16
C THR A 323 -12.66 12.41 3.48
N PRO A 324 -12.88 11.32 4.23
CA PRO A 324 -13.05 10.00 3.65
C PRO A 324 -14.39 9.90 2.95
N VAL A 325 -14.44 9.18 1.82
CA VAL A 325 -15.71 8.79 1.19
C VAL A 325 -16.51 7.90 2.14
N ASN A 326 -15.82 7.00 2.83
CA ASN A 326 -16.37 6.15 3.87
C ASN A 326 -15.42 6.11 5.08
N ALA A 327 -15.87 6.68 6.20
CA ALA A 327 -15.08 6.72 7.43
C ALA A 327 -14.86 5.33 8.06
N GLN A 328 -15.65 4.33 7.68
CA GLN A 328 -15.60 2.95 8.15
C GLN A 328 -14.74 2.04 7.26
N SER A 329 -13.78 2.59 6.50
CA SER A 329 -12.90 1.85 5.59
C SER A 329 -11.82 1.04 6.32
N TRP A 330 -12.25 0.21 7.27
CA TRP A 330 -11.39 -0.69 8.04
C TRP A 330 -11.28 -2.05 7.37
N MET A 331 -10.07 -2.56 7.30
CA MET A 331 -9.72 -3.85 6.74
C MET A 331 -9.39 -4.82 7.89
N PRO A 332 -10.33 -5.70 8.31
CA PRO A 332 -10.11 -6.66 9.40
C PRO A 332 -9.34 -7.90 8.91
N LEU A 333 -8.17 -7.68 8.32
CA LEU A 333 -7.29 -8.71 7.79
C LEU A 333 -6.28 -9.20 8.84
N ALA A 334 -5.44 -10.18 8.51
CA ALA A 334 -4.39 -10.68 9.40
C ALA A 334 -3.46 -9.55 9.88
N PHE A 335 -3.17 -8.60 9.00
CA PHE A 335 -2.59 -7.31 9.34
C PHE A 335 -3.67 -6.25 9.17
N PRO A 336 -4.08 -5.54 10.24
CA PRO A 336 -5.17 -4.59 10.13
C PRO A 336 -4.73 -3.26 9.53
N TYR A 337 -5.58 -2.71 8.67
CA TYR A 337 -5.42 -1.40 8.04
C TYR A 337 -6.71 -0.60 8.17
N TRP A 338 -6.59 0.73 8.18
CA TRP A 338 -7.63 1.59 7.65
C TRP A 338 -7.16 2.07 6.30
N GLU A 339 -7.94 1.85 5.25
CA GLU A 339 -7.51 2.17 3.88
C GLU A 339 -8.70 2.56 3.03
N GLY A 340 -8.73 3.81 2.55
CA GLY A 340 -9.90 4.27 1.81
C GLY A 340 -9.69 5.53 0.98
N PRO A 341 -10.57 5.71 -0.03
CA PRO A 341 -10.58 6.91 -0.85
C PRO A 341 -10.99 8.13 -0.02
N ILE A 342 -10.32 9.23 -0.28
CA ILE A 342 -10.55 10.54 0.34
C ILE A 342 -10.83 11.59 -0.75
N ARG A 343 -11.58 12.62 -0.38
CA ARG A 343 -11.61 13.92 -1.05
C ARG A 343 -10.86 14.94 -0.23
N PHE A 344 -10.42 16.02 -0.86
CA PHE A 344 -9.87 17.16 -0.13
C PHE A 344 -10.26 18.49 -0.75
N SER A 345 -10.26 19.52 0.10
CA SER A 345 -10.53 20.92 -0.29
C SER A 345 -9.77 21.88 0.63
N GLY A 346 -9.70 23.16 0.27
CA GLY A 346 -8.94 24.18 1.00
C GLY A 346 -8.27 25.13 0.00
N SER A 347 -6.95 25.27 0.08
CA SER A 347 -6.20 26.01 -0.95
C SER A 347 -6.15 25.28 -2.29
N HIS A 348 -6.36 23.96 -2.29
CA HIS A 348 -6.50 23.12 -3.48
C HIS A 348 -7.65 22.13 -3.28
N ALA A 349 -8.13 21.54 -4.37
CA ALA A 349 -9.16 20.50 -4.36
C ALA A 349 -8.70 19.28 -5.17
N GLY A 350 -9.29 18.13 -4.83
CA GLY A 350 -9.00 16.89 -5.52
C GLY A 350 -9.46 15.64 -4.77
N THR A 351 -8.89 14.51 -5.18
CA THR A 351 -9.19 13.17 -4.67
C THR A 351 -7.90 12.43 -4.36
N GLY A 352 -7.97 11.40 -3.53
CA GLY A 352 -6.79 10.62 -3.21
C GLY A 352 -7.10 9.39 -2.38
N TYR A 353 -6.07 8.78 -1.85
CA TYR A 353 -6.15 7.65 -0.94
C TYR A 353 -5.42 7.92 0.36
N LEU A 354 -5.95 7.37 1.45
CA LEU A 354 -5.30 7.36 2.76
C LEU A 354 -5.19 5.90 3.22
N GLU A 355 -3.98 5.51 3.59
CA GLU A 355 -3.67 4.24 4.25
C GLU A 355 -3.11 4.53 5.63
N MET A 356 -3.62 3.84 6.65
CA MET A 356 -3.16 3.95 8.03
C MET A 356 -2.98 2.57 8.64
N THR A 357 -1.82 2.35 9.26
CA THR A 357 -1.47 1.09 9.95
C THR A 357 -1.14 1.36 11.40
N GLY A 358 -1.30 0.43 12.33
CA GLY A 358 -0.78 0.58 13.70
C GLY A 358 -1.58 1.53 14.62
N TYR A 359 -2.92 1.48 14.51
CA TYR A 359 -3.88 2.16 15.41
C TYR A 359 -4.65 1.18 16.30
#